data_AF-A0A1N7NMI6-F1
#
_entry.id   AF-A0A1N7NMI6-F1
#
_cell.length_a   1.000
_cell.length_b   1.000
_cell.length_c   1.000
_cell.angle_alpha   90.00
_cell.angle_beta   90.00
_cell.angle_gamma   90.00
#
_symmetry.space_group_name_H-M   'P 1'
#
loop_
_entity.id
_entity.type
_entity.pdbx_description
1 polymer ?
#
loop_
_entity_poly.entity_id
_entity_poly.type
_entity_poly.pdbx_seq_one_letter_code
_entity_poly.pdbx_strand_id
1 'polypeptide(L)'
;MVVAGIAAVVVLSPNEQVLGRYNTGEHLHSYGGNAAVTVYENVEDKLPWLKEFYKDAGEAEDARSVFPLVVGLKKLLAEGSYQTIDRILMELPLNRVSSTSLVAFLSSVFPARKKLQSWSYTLERVKMTLDSKGLDSMAVLRGML
;
A
#
# COMPACT_ATOMS: atom_id res chain seq x y z
N MET A 1 -24.57 9.85 14.76
CA MET A 1 -23.95 8.62 14.22
C MET A 1 -23.56 8.93 12.78
N VAL A 2 -22.32 9.36 12.55
CA VAL A 2 -21.86 9.81 11.23
C VAL A 2 -21.14 8.65 10.57
N VAL A 3 -21.66 8.19 9.44
CA VAL A 3 -21.16 7.04 8.69
C VAL A 3 -20.09 7.51 7.69
N ALA A 4 -18.94 6.85 7.79
CA ALA A 4 -17.86 6.62 6.83
C ALA A 4 -17.81 7.50 5.56
N GLY A 5 -16.79 8.37 5.49
CA GLY A 5 -16.25 8.86 4.22
C GLY A 5 -15.24 7.85 3.66
N ILE A 6 -15.64 7.11 2.63
CA ILE A 6 -14.74 6.27 1.85
C ILE A 6 -14.16 7.15 0.74
N ALA A 7 -12.87 7.46 0.80
CA ALA A 7 -12.17 8.13 -0.29
C ALA A 7 -11.90 7.12 -1.41
N ALA A 8 -12.78 7.07 -2.42
CA ALA A 8 -12.52 6.35 -3.66
C ALA A 8 -11.53 7.16 -4.50
N VAL A 9 -10.33 6.63 -4.73
CA VAL A 9 -9.37 7.20 -5.69
C VAL A 9 -9.83 6.82 -7.09
N VAL A 10 -10.36 7.79 -7.83
CA VAL A 10 -10.72 7.64 -9.25
C VAL A 10 -9.43 7.76 -10.05
N VAL A 11 -8.90 6.65 -10.57
CA VAL A 11 -7.81 6.66 -11.55
C VAL A 11 -8.44 6.62 -12.94
N LEU A 12 -8.47 7.77 -13.62
CA LEU A 12 -8.83 7.86 -15.03
C LEU A 12 -7.66 7.35 -15.87
N SER A 13 -7.87 6.31 -16.68
CA SER A 13 -6.87 5.83 -17.63
C SER A 13 -6.57 6.90 -18.71
N PRO A 14 -5.31 7.11 -19.10
CA PRO A 14 -4.90 8.24 -19.95
C PRO A 14 -4.98 7.87 -21.44
N ASN A 15 -6.14 7.44 -21.93
CA ASN A 15 -6.28 7.14 -23.36
C ASN A 15 -7.70 7.44 -23.84
N GLU A 16 -7.97 8.73 -24.06
CA GLU A 16 -8.93 9.22 -25.06
C GLU A 16 -8.74 10.74 -25.19
N GLN A 17 -7.93 11.17 -26.17
CA GLN A 17 -8.01 12.53 -26.68
C GLN A 17 -9.18 12.59 -27.67
N VAL A 18 -10.27 13.30 -27.35
CA VAL A 18 -11.16 13.87 -28.37
C VAL A 18 -11.71 15.23 -27.93
N LEU A 19 -11.31 16.24 -28.70
CA LEU A 19 -11.93 17.53 -29.00
C LEU A 19 -13.39 17.76 -28.53
N GLY A 20 -13.65 18.93 -27.93
CA GLY A 20 -15.01 19.48 -27.88
C GLY A 20 -15.16 20.74 -27.02
N ARG A 21 -15.56 21.85 -27.64
CA ARG A 21 -15.88 23.15 -27.03
C ARG A 21 -17.16 23.08 -26.16
N TYR A 22 -17.24 23.96 -25.17
CA TYR A 22 -18.43 24.27 -24.36
C TYR A 22 -19.65 24.67 -25.21
N ASN A 23 -20.86 24.18 -24.86
CA ASN A 23 -22.08 24.98 -24.64
C ASN A 23 -23.32 24.13 -24.30
N THR A 24 -24.02 24.56 -23.26
CA THR A 24 -25.49 24.69 -23.07
C THR A 24 -26.48 23.73 -23.75
N GLY A 25 -27.42 23.23 -22.92
CA GLY A 25 -28.83 23.07 -23.32
C GLY A 25 -29.27 21.67 -23.77
N GLU A 26 -30.00 21.00 -22.86
CA GLU A 26 -31.12 20.07 -23.06
C GLU A 26 -31.02 18.85 -24.01
N HIS A 27 -31.46 17.72 -23.41
CA HIS A 27 -32.12 16.55 -23.98
C HIS A 27 -31.42 15.77 -25.09
N LEU A 28 -30.87 14.60 -24.75
CA LEU A 28 -31.03 13.38 -25.55
C LEU A 28 -31.01 12.13 -24.63
N HIS A 29 -32.03 11.30 -24.78
CA HIS A 29 -31.99 9.87 -24.44
C HIS A 29 -30.75 9.22 -25.09
N SER A 30 -30.22 8.17 -24.45
CA SER A 30 -29.65 6.95 -25.05
C SER A 30 -28.29 6.55 -24.45
N TYR A 31 -28.26 5.31 -23.94
CA TYR A 31 -27.15 4.36 -23.79
C TYR A 31 -25.86 4.81 -23.08
N GLY A 32 -25.45 4.06 -22.05
CA GLY A 32 -24.07 4.17 -21.59
C GLY A 32 -23.73 3.35 -20.37
N GLY A 33 -23.37 2.08 -20.61
CA GLY A 33 -22.42 1.32 -19.80
C GLY A 33 -22.74 1.20 -18.30
N ASN A 34 -23.12 -0.01 -17.89
CA ASN A 34 -22.82 -0.46 -16.53
C ASN A 34 -21.30 -0.34 -16.37
N ALA A 35 -20.81 0.80 -15.85
CA ALA A 35 -19.44 0.94 -15.39
C ALA A 35 -19.29 -0.14 -14.33
N ALA A 36 -18.67 -1.25 -14.70
CA ALA A 36 -18.34 -2.31 -13.79
C ALA A 36 -17.37 -1.68 -12.79
N VAL A 37 -17.91 -1.20 -11.67
CA VAL A 37 -17.15 -0.75 -10.52
C VAL A 37 -16.44 -1.99 -10.03
N THR A 38 -15.22 -2.19 -10.52
CA THR A 38 -14.35 -3.25 -10.04
C THR A 38 -13.87 -2.76 -8.69
N VAL A 39 -14.52 -3.21 -7.62
CA VAL A 39 -14.06 -2.97 -6.26
C VAL A 39 -12.75 -3.75 -6.12
N TYR A 40 -11.63 -3.05 -6.21
CA TYR A 40 -10.33 -3.64 -5.89
C TYR A 40 -10.28 -3.85 -4.38
N GLU A 41 -10.42 -5.11 -3.97
CA GLU A 41 -10.36 -5.51 -2.56
C GLU A 41 -8.91 -5.36 -2.07
N ASN A 42 -8.68 -4.50 -1.07
CA ASN A 42 -7.34 -4.27 -0.53
C ASN A 42 -6.83 -5.52 0.19
N VAL A 43 -5.51 -5.73 0.18
CA VAL A 43 -4.90 -6.89 0.83
C VAL A 43 -5.15 -6.91 2.34
N GLU A 44 -5.26 -5.74 2.98
CA GLU A 44 -5.58 -5.61 4.40
C GLU A 44 -6.97 -6.16 4.75
N ASP A 45 -7.95 -6.07 3.84
CA ASP A 45 -9.30 -6.58 4.08
C ASP A 45 -9.33 -8.11 4.18
N LYS A 46 -8.33 -8.78 3.58
CA LYS A 46 -8.14 -10.24 3.65
C LYS A 46 -7.28 -10.70 4.82
N LEU A 47 -6.62 -9.76 5.49
CA LEU A 47 -5.65 -10.03 6.54
C LEU A 47 -6.04 -9.24 7.80
N PRO A 48 -6.91 -9.79 8.66
CA PRO A 48 -7.40 -9.07 9.84
C PRO A 48 -6.28 -8.50 10.71
N TRP A 49 -5.18 -9.25 10.87
CA TRP A 49 -4.02 -8.79 11.64
C TRP A 49 -3.32 -7.57 11.02
N LEU A 50 -3.32 -7.45 9.69
CA LEU A 50 -2.69 -6.34 8.97
C LEU A 50 -3.57 -5.10 9.08
N LYS A 51 -4.89 -5.28 8.92
CA LYS A 51 -5.88 -4.23 9.10
C LYS A 51 -5.87 -3.65 10.51
N GLU A 52 -5.81 -4.52 11.53
CA GLU A 52 -5.68 -4.07 12.91
C GLU A 52 -4.37 -3.31 13.13
N PHE A 53 -3.25 -3.83 12.62
CA PHE A 53 -1.96 -3.13 12.72
C PHE A 53 -1.98 -1.73 12.09
N TYR A 54 -2.61 -1.56 10.92
CA TYR A 54 -2.64 -0.27 10.24
C TYR A 54 -3.47 0.82 10.93
N LYS A 55 -4.30 0.49 11.93
CA LYS A 55 -4.99 1.49 12.74
C LYS A 55 -4.01 2.37 13.52
N ASP A 56 -2.95 1.75 14.04
CA ASP A 56 -1.99 2.39 14.95
C ASP A 56 -0.56 2.39 14.38
N ALA A 57 -0.37 1.98 13.12
CA ALA A 57 0.95 1.81 12.51
C ALA A 57 1.81 3.09 12.46
N GLY A 58 1.18 4.26 12.51
CA GLY A 58 1.88 5.55 12.57
C GLY A 58 2.58 5.80 13.90
N GLU A 59 2.06 5.21 14.98
CA GLU A 59 2.54 5.38 16.36
C GLU A 59 3.43 4.21 16.83
N ALA A 60 3.55 3.16 16.02
CA ALA A 60 4.33 1.97 16.34
C ALA A 60 5.84 2.24 16.28
N GLU A 61 6.40 2.88 17.31
CA GLU A 61 7.82 3.28 17.34
C GLU A 61 8.76 2.26 17.99
N ASP A 62 8.22 1.27 18.71
CA ASP A 62 9.00 0.27 19.45
C ASP A 62 8.76 -1.19 18.99
N ALA A 63 9.62 -2.08 19.47
CA ALA A 63 9.61 -3.50 19.10
C ALA A 63 8.30 -4.25 19.45
N ARG A 64 7.64 -3.89 20.55
CA ARG A 64 6.36 -4.51 20.95
C ARG A 64 5.25 -4.08 20.01
N SER A 65 5.23 -2.79 19.65
CA SER A 65 4.23 -2.21 18.77
C SER A 65 4.31 -2.75 17.33
N VAL A 66 5.51 -3.04 16.83
CA VAL A 66 5.69 -3.68 15.50
C VAL A 66 5.59 -5.21 15.52
N PHE A 67 5.53 -5.83 16.70
CA PHE A 67 5.52 -7.30 16.83
C PHE A 67 4.40 -8.00 16.04
N PRO A 68 3.14 -7.52 16.05
CA PRO A 68 2.06 -8.15 15.29
C PRO A 68 2.35 -8.21 13.78
N LEU A 69 2.93 -7.13 13.23
CA LEU A 69 3.35 -7.07 11.83
C LEU A 69 4.40 -8.14 11.53
N VAL A 70 5.45 -8.22 12.35
CA VAL A 70 6.54 -9.19 12.18
C VAL A 70 6.02 -10.64 12.22
N VAL A 71 5.13 -10.95 13.16
CA VAL A 71 4.51 -12.28 13.28
C VAL A 71 3.66 -12.61 12.06
N GLY A 72 2.83 -11.69 11.61
CA GLY A 72 1.99 -11.87 10.42
C GLY A 72 2.81 -12.14 9.16
N LEU A 73 3.87 -11.36 8.94
CA LEU A 73 4.78 -11.54 7.81
C LEU A 73 5.55 -12.87 7.87
N LYS A 74 6.04 -13.25 9.05
CA LYS A 74 6.72 -14.54 9.26
C LYS A 74 5.81 -15.72 8.95
N LYS A 75 4.53 -15.64 9.33
CA LYS A 75 3.54 -16.67 8.99
C LYS A 75 3.36 -16.80 7.48
N LEU A 76 3.18 -15.70 6.77
CA LEU A 76 3.07 -15.71 5.30
C LEU A 76 4.33 -16.28 4.62
N LEU A 77 5.52 -15.96 5.14
CA LEU A 77 6.78 -16.52 4.64
C LEU A 77 6.87 -18.03 4.84
N ALA A 78 6.47 -18.51 6.03
CA ALA A 78 6.46 -19.94 6.35
C ALA A 78 5.47 -20.72 5.46
N GLU A 79 4.34 -20.09 5.11
CA GLU A 79 3.33 -20.64 4.19
C GLU A 79 3.74 -20.55 2.72
N GLY A 80 4.84 -19.84 2.38
CA GLY A 80 5.24 -19.61 1.00
C GLY A 80 4.33 -18.66 0.24
N SER A 81 3.55 -17.84 0.94
CA SER A 81 2.57 -16.88 0.41
C SER A 81 3.22 -15.63 -0.17
N TYR A 82 4.21 -15.79 -1.07
CA TYR A 82 5.02 -14.69 -1.62
C TYR A 82 4.19 -13.68 -2.42
N GLN A 83 3.18 -14.14 -3.16
CA GLN A 83 2.27 -13.25 -3.90
C GLN A 83 1.50 -12.31 -2.97
N THR A 84 1.06 -12.81 -1.81
CA THR A 84 0.39 -11.99 -0.80
C THR A 84 1.36 -10.97 -0.24
N ILE A 85 2.60 -11.37 0.08
CA ILE A 85 3.63 -10.43 0.57
C ILE A 85 3.94 -9.35 -0.47
N ASP A 86 4.03 -9.71 -1.76
CA ASP A 86 4.23 -8.75 -2.85
C ASP A 86 3.08 -7.74 -2.92
N ARG A 87 1.83 -8.19 -2.78
CA ARG A 87 0.68 -7.26 -2.71
C ARG A 87 0.78 -6.32 -1.52
N ILE A 88 1.13 -6.81 -0.34
CA ILE A 88 1.35 -5.95 0.84
C ILE A 88 2.47 -4.94 0.58
N LEU A 89 3.57 -5.35 -0.07
CA LEU A 89 4.66 -4.43 -0.43
C LEU A 89 4.23 -3.33 -1.40
N MET A 90 3.33 -3.63 -2.34
CA MET A 90 2.81 -2.64 -3.30
C MET A 90 1.82 -1.68 -2.64
N GLU A 91 0.94 -2.21 -1.80
CA GLU A 91 -0.18 -1.48 -1.16
C GLU A 91 0.23 -0.80 0.16
N LEU A 92 1.49 -0.95 0.61
CA LEU A 92 1.99 -0.38 1.86
C LEU A 92 1.70 1.13 1.96
N PRO A 93 0.93 1.59 2.97
CA PRO A 93 0.58 3.00 3.11
C PRO A 93 1.72 3.81 3.76
N LEU A 94 2.81 4.03 3.00
CA LEU A 94 4.09 4.60 3.47
C LEU A 94 3.98 5.86 4.34
N ASN A 95 3.01 6.73 4.05
CA ASN A 95 2.80 7.99 4.77
C ASN A 95 2.08 7.82 6.12
N ARG A 96 1.46 6.66 6.37
CA ARG A 96 0.68 6.36 7.59
C ARG A 96 1.38 5.38 8.52
N VAL A 97 2.58 4.95 8.15
CA VAL A 97 3.36 3.93 8.86
C VAL A 97 4.61 4.57 9.45
N SER A 98 4.93 4.25 10.70
CA SER A 98 6.12 4.75 11.39
C SER A 98 7.40 4.26 10.70
N SER A 99 8.51 4.97 10.88
CA SER A 99 9.80 4.55 10.33
C SER A 99 10.23 3.19 10.89
N THR A 100 10.02 2.94 12.18
CA THR A 100 10.27 1.63 12.82
C THR A 100 9.48 0.52 12.14
N SER A 101 8.21 0.76 11.83
CA SER A 101 7.34 -0.21 11.16
C SER A 101 7.80 -0.51 9.73
N LEU A 102 8.23 0.50 8.97
CA LEU A 102 8.79 0.32 7.62
C LEU A 102 10.04 -0.57 7.66
N VAL A 103 10.94 -0.30 8.60
CA VAL A 103 12.19 -1.07 8.77
C VAL A 103 11.88 -2.49 9.23
N ALA A 104 10.98 -2.67 10.19
CA ALA A 104 10.55 -3.97 10.67
C ALA A 104 9.89 -4.81 9.57
N PHE A 105 9.07 -4.17 8.72
CA PHE A 105 8.48 -4.79 7.54
C PHE A 105 9.55 -5.35 6.62
N LEU A 106 10.43 -4.48 6.12
CA LEU A 106 11.45 -4.85 5.13
C LEU A 106 12.40 -5.91 5.70
N SER A 107 12.82 -5.76 6.95
CA SER A 107 13.69 -6.72 7.63
C SER A 107 13.05 -8.10 7.73
N SER A 108 11.74 -8.15 7.98
CA SER A 108 11.00 -9.41 8.12
C SER A 108 10.95 -10.19 6.82
N VAL A 109 10.81 -9.52 5.69
CA VAL A 109 10.66 -10.15 4.36
C VAL A 109 11.96 -10.22 3.55
N PHE A 110 13.03 -9.56 4.01
CA PHE A 110 14.35 -9.57 3.38
C PHE A 110 14.91 -10.96 3.02
N PRO A 111 14.73 -12.03 3.85
CA PRO A 111 15.19 -13.37 3.49
C PRO A 111 14.55 -13.89 2.18
N ALA A 112 13.34 -13.43 1.86
CA ALA A 112 12.60 -13.82 0.66
C ALA A 112 12.71 -12.80 -0.49
N ARG A 113 13.52 -11.74 -0.38
CA ARG A 113 13.60 -10.64 -1.36
C ARG A 113 13.72 -11.08 -2.82
N LYS A 114 14.45 -12.17 -3.10
CA LYS A 114 14.63 -12.71 -4.46
C LYS A 114 13.36 -13.29 -5.08
N LYS A 115 12.34 -13.58 -4.26
CA LYS A 115 11.04 -14.11 -4.67
C LYS A 115 9.95 -13.04 -4.73
N LEU A 116 10.26 -11.82 -4.27
CA LEU A 116 9.33 -10.70 -4.19
C LEU A 116 9.63 -9.76 -5.36
N GLN A 117 8.77 -9.78 -6.38
CA GLN A 117 8.97 -9.01 -7.60
C GLN A 117 8.95 -7.51 -7.32
N SER A 118 8.19 -7.10 -6.30
CA SER A 118 8.02 -5.69 -5.92
C SER A 118 9.15 -5.18 -5.02
N TRP A 119 10.12 -6.03 -4.64
CA TRP A 119 11.13 -5.70 -3.63
C TRP A 119 11.89 -4.42 -3.95
N SER A 120 12.52 -4.33 -5.14
CA SER A 120 13.35 -3.17 -5.50
C SER A 120 12.54 -1.88 -5.56
N TYR A 121 11.32 -1.95 -6.10
CA TYR A 121 10.41 -0.82 -6.18
C TYR A 121 9.97 -0.34 -4.79
N THR A 122 9.58 -1.26 -3.91
CA THR A 122 9.17 -0.89 -2.55
C THR A 122 10.35 -0.39 -1.72
N LEU A 123 11.54 -0.96 -1.89
CA LEU A 123 12.76 -0.49 -1.21
C LEU A 123 13.06 0.97 -1.58
N GLU A 124 13.01 1.33 -2.86
CA GLU A 124 13.16 2.71 -3.33
C GLU A 124 12.14 3.65 -2.69
N ARG A 125 10.85 3.27 -2.68
CA ARG A 125 9.80 4.10 -2.07
C ARG A 125 10.00 4.28 -0.56
N VAL A 126 10.44 3.23 0.14
CA VAL A 126 10.74 3.30 1.58
C VAL A 126 11.96 4.20 1.82
N LYS A 127 13.02 4.13 1.00
CA LYS A 127 14.17 5.05 1.09
C LYS A 127 13.71 6.50 1.00
N MET A 128 12.97 6.84 -0.05
CA MET A 128 12.42 8.20 -0.23
C MET A 128 11.55 8.65 0.95
N THR A 129 10.76 7.73 1.51
CA THR A 129 9.91 8.02 2.67
C THR A 129 10.74 8.29 3.93
N LEU A 130 11.78 7.48 4.19
CA LEU A 130 12.68 7.69 5.33
C LEU A 130 13.45 9.01 5.19
N ASP A 131 13.98 9.30 3.99
CA ASP A 131 14.68 10.55 3.70
C ASP A 131 13.75 11.76 3.90
N SER A 132 12.49 11.68 3.44
CA SER A 132 11.49 12.75 3.66
C SER A 132 11.13 12.97 5.13
N LYS A 133 11.35 11.97 5.98
CA LYS A 133 11.18 12.04 7.44
C LYS A 133 12.46 12.51 8.16
N GLY A 134 13.48 12.92 7.42
CA GLY A 134 14.76 13.39 7.96
C GLY A 134 15.67 12.29 8.49
N LEU A 135 15.40 11.02 8.13
CA LEU A 135 16.24 9.88 8.51
C LEU A 135 17.22 9.56 7.38
N ASP A 136 18.44 9.18 7.74
CA ASP A 136 19.42 8.66 6.78
C ASP A 136 19.00 7.25 6.35
N SER A 137 18.33 7.15 5.19
CA SER A 137 17.85 5.86 4.67
C SER A 137 19.00 4.87 4.42
N MET A 138 20.19 5.34 4.07
CA MET A 138 21.35 4.50 3.81
C MET A 138 21.91 3.89 5.10
N ALA A 139 21.94 4.67 6.18
CA ALA A 139 22.33 4.16 7.50
C ALA A 139 21.28 3.18 8.05
N VAL A 140 19.99 3.54 7.97
CA VAL A 140 18.88 2.74 8.51
C VAL A 140 18.71 1.41 7.77
N LEU A 141 18.87 1.40 6.45
CA LEU A 141 18.65 0.22 5.60
C LEU A 141 19.93 -0.52 5.23
N ARG A 142 21.08 -0.20 5.83
CA ARG A 142 22.40 -0.74 5.43
C ARG A 142 22.46 -2.27 5.28
N GLY A 143 21.70 -3.03 6.09
CA GLY A 143 21.64 -4.49 6.01
C GLY A 143 20.71 -5.06 4.94
N MET A 144 20.00 -4.20 4.21
CA MET A 144 18.97 -4.55 3.23
C MET A 144 19.23 -4.02 1.82
N LEU A 145 20.27 -3.20 1.65
CA LEU A 145 20.75 -2.67 0.38
C LEU A 145 21.61 -3.68 -0.39
#